data_AF-A0A522LS30-F1
#
_entry.id   AF-A0A522LS30-F1
#
_cell.length_a   1.000
_cell.length_b   1.000
_cell.length_c   1.000
_cell.angle_alpha   90.00
_cell.angle_beta   90.00
_cell.angle_gamma   90.00
#
_symmetry.space_group_name_H-M   'P 1'
#
loop_
_entity.id
_entity.type
_entity.pdbx_description
1 polymer ?
#
loop_
_entity_poly.entity_id
_entity_poly.type
_entity_poly.pdbx_seq_one_letter_code
_entity_poly.pdbx_strand_id
1 'polypeptide(L)'
;MQLLETKGLTKSYDGRQVVKGVDITVKRGEIVGLLGPNGAGKTTTFYMIVGIVSPNSGTIVFDNHHITSLPIHERARFGIGYLSQEASIFR
;
A
#
# COMPACT_ATOMS: atom_id res chain seq x y z
N MET A 1 -12.98 5.81 -13.52
CA MET A 1 -13.10 5.67 -12.05
C MET A 1 -11.77 5.23 -11.48
N GLN A 2 -11.36 5.82 -10.35
CA GLN A 2 -10.14 5.40 -9.64
C GLN A 2 -10.41 4.08 -8.92
N LEU A 3 -9.49 3.12 -9.06
CA LEU A 3 -9.52 1.84 -8.34
C LEU A 3 -8.80 1.94 -7.00
N LEU A 4 -7.65 2.60 -6.96
CA LEU A 4 -6.87 2.82 -5.74
C LEU A 4 -6.47 4.29 -5.68
N GLU A 5 -6.61 4.89 -4.51
CA GLU A 5 -6.11 6.23 -4.21
C GLU A 5 -5.46 6.22 -2.82
N THR A 6 -4.26 6.78 -2.72
CA THR A 6 -3.60 7.06 -1.45
C THR A 6 -3.40 8.56 -1.31
N LYS A 7 -3.58 9.08 -0.10
CA LYS A 7 -3.31 10.49 0.22
C LYS A 7 -2.39 10.62 1.41
N GLY A 8 -1.22 11.20 1.22
CA GLY A 8 -0.28 11.60 2.25
C GLY A 8 0.23 10.43 3.07
N LEU A 9 0.45 9.25 2.48
CA LEU A 9 0.93 8.10 3.27
C LEU A 9 2.30 8.38 3.88
N THR A 10 2.40 8.20 5.20
CA THR A 10 3.68 8.31 5.92
C THR A 10 3.98 7.04 6.70
N LYS A 11 5.27 6.75 6.86
CA LYS A 11 5.75 5.72 7.77
C LYS A 11 7.11 6.08 8.34
N SER A 12 7.27 5.87 9.64
CA SER A 12 8.51 5.97 10.38
C SER A 12 8.78 4.68 11.14
N TYR A 13 10.06 4.32 11.22
CA TYR A 13 10.58 3.25 12.07
C TYR A 13 11.70 3.84 12.92
N ASP A 14 11.66 3.64 14.24
CA ASP A 14 12.68 4.10 15.20
C ASP A 14 13.10 5.58 15.00
N GLY A 15 12.10 6.45 14.81
CA GLY A 15 12.30 7.89 14.59
C GLY A 15 12.72 8.27 13.17
N ARG A 16 13.07 7.32 12.29
CA ARG A 16 13.40 7.58 10.89
C ARG A 16 12.17 7.47 10.00
N GLN A 17 11.80 8.57 9.34
CA GLN A 17 10.72 8.58 8.35
C GLN A 17 11.18 7.96 7.03
N VAL A 18 10.61 6.80 6.68
CA VAL A 18 10.92 6.01 5.48
C VAL A 18 9.95 6.26 4.33
N VAL A 19 8.72 6.68 4.62
CA VAL A 19 7.74 7.15 3.62
C VAL A 19 7.23 8.52 4.06
N LYS A 20 7.28 9.50 3.16
CA LYS A 20 7.15 10.94 3.46
C LYS A 20 6.01 11.63 2.71
N GLY A 21 4.79 11.11 2.83
CA GLY A 21 3.61 11.71 2.22
C GLY A 21 3.45 11.28 0.76
N VAL A 22 3.19 9.99 0.56
CA VAL A 22 3.03 9.41 -0.79
C VAL A 22 1.57 9.42 -1.24
N ASP A 23 1.36 10.03 -2.41
CA ASP A 23 0.10 10.03 -3.15
C ASP A 23 0.23 9.12 -4.38
N ILE A 24 -0.67 8.16 -4.50
CA ILE A 24 -0.73 7.23 -5.63
C ILE A 24 -2.18 7.13 -6.07
N THR A 25 -2.38 7.13 -7.38
CA THR A 25 -3.69 6.96 -7.99
C THR A 25 -3.59 5.93 -9.09
N VAL A 26 -4.45 4.92 -9.06
CA VAL A 26 -4.50 3.84 -10.06
C VAL A 26 -5.93 3.72 -10.58
N LYS A 27 -6.12 3.76 -11.89
CA LYS A 27 -7.42 3.57 -12.54
C LYS A 27 -7.70 2.09 -12.78
N ARG A 28 -8.97 1.73 -12.93
CA ARG A 28 -9.34 0.38 -13.39
C ARG A 28 -8.72 0.10 -14.77
N GLY A 29 -8.09 -1.06 -14.91
CA GLY A 29 -7.42 -1.50 -16.15
C GLY A 29 -6.02 -0.88 -16.38
N GLU A 30 -5.55 -0.04 -15.47
CA GLU A 30 -4.21 0.56 -15.55
C GLU A 30 -3.16 -0.32 -14.89
N ILE A 31 -1.95 -0.31 -15.45
CA ILE A 31 -0.76 -0.92 -14.84
C ILE A 31 0.17 0.21 -14.43
N VAL A 32 0.50 0.29 -13.14
CA VAL A 32 1.35 1.33 -12.57
C VAL A 32 2.61 0.71 -11.98
N GLY A 33 3.78 1.26 -12.33
CA GLY A 33 5.06 0.90 -11.73
C GLY A 33 5.49 1.90 -10.67
N LEU A 34 5.74 1.45 -9.44
CA LEU A 34 6.38 2.24 -8.40
C LEU A 34 7.89 1.96 -8.39
N LEU A 35 8.67 2.89 -8.96
CA LEU A 35 10.12 2.75 -9.16
C LEU A 35 10.93 3.59 -8.17
N GLY A 36 12.21 3.24 -8.01
CA GLY A 36 13.15 3.94 -7.13
C GLY A 36 14.23 3.01 -6.58
N PRO A 37 15.30 3.55 -5.96
CA PRO A 37 16.40 2.75 -5.43
C PRO A 37 15.97 1.89 -4.22
N ASN A 38 16.83 0.95 -3.82
CA ASN A 38 16.62 0.17 -2.59
C ASN A 38 16.60 1.10 -1.37
N GLY A 39 15.71 0.83 -0.42
CA GLY A 39 15.50 1.69 0.75
C GLY A 39 14.68 2.96 0.49
N ALA A 40 14.23 3.24 -0.74
CA ALA A 40 13.40 4.41 -1.07
C ALA A 40 11.97 4.36 -0.49
N GLY A 41 11.59 3.28 0.20
CA GLY A 41 10.26 3.13 0.81
C GLY A 41 9.22 2.39 -0.05
N LYS A 42 9.58 1.90 -1.25
CA LYS A 42 8.66 1.19 -2.17
C LYS A 42 7.89 0.05 -1.48
N THR A 43 8.62 -0.93 -0.93
CA THR A 43 8.02 -2.08 -0.23
C THR A 43 7.18 -1.62 0.96
N THR A 44 7.64 -0.63 1.73
CA THR A 44 6.86 -0.05 2.83
C THR A 44 5.54 0.57 2.36
N THR A 45 5.54 1.28 1.23
CA THR A 45 4.33 1.82 0.60
C THR A 45 3.37 0.70 0.21
N PHE A 46 3.86 -0.35 -0.47
CA PHE A 46 3.06 -1.53 -0.78
C PHE A 46 2.46 -2.16 0.48
N TYR A 47 3.26 -2.35 1.53
CA TYR A 47 2.82 -2.94 2.80
C TYR A 47 1.71 -2.14 3.48
N MET A 48 1.75 -0.81 3.37
CA MET A 48 0.65 0.05 3.86
C MET A 48 -0.62 -0.12 3.04
N ILE A 49 -0.51 -0.18 1.72
CA ILE A 49 -1.65 -0.37 0.80
C ILE A 49 -2.32 -1.71 1.03
N VAL A 50 -1.56 -2.80 1.16
CA VAL A 50 -2.11 -4.14 1.36
C VAL A 50 -2.50 -4.44 2.82
N GLY A 51 -2.09 -3.60 3.77
CA GLY A 51 -2.48 -3.74 5.18
C GLY A 51 -1.58 -4.67 6.02
N ILE A 52 -0.33 -4.91 5.60
CA ILE A 52 0.70 -5.59 6.42
C ILE A 52 1.24 -4.63 7.49
N VAL A 53 1.36 -3.35 7.16
CA VAL A 53 1.86 -2.30 8.05
C VAL A 53 0.87 -1.15 8.09
N SER A 54 0.51 -0.67 9.28
CA SER A 54 -0.32 0.54 9.38
C SER A 54 0.50 1.79 9.04
N PRO A 55 -0.03 2.73 8.22
CA PRO A 55 0.59 4.03 8.03
C PRO A 55 0.60 4.81 9.35
N ASN A 56 1.56 5.73 9.52
CA ASN A 56 1.51 6.70 10.62
C ASN A 56 0.51 7.83 10.34
N SER A 57 0.31 8.18 9.07
CA SER A 57 -0.67 9.16 8.61
C SER A 57 -1.06 8.91 7.16
N GLY A 58 -2.15 9.55 6.72
CA GLY A 58 -2.68 9.45 5.37
C GLY A 58 -3.83 8.46 5.25
N THR A 59 -4.38 8.36 4.04
CA THR A 59 -5.56 7.54 3.75
C THR A 59 -5.35 6.64 2.54
N ILE A 60 -6.09 5.54 2.52
CA ILE A 60 -6.11 4.54 1.45
C ILE A 60 -7.57 4.28 1.12
N VAL A 61 -7.94 4.51 -0.13
CA VAL A 61 -9.26 4.23 -0.69
C VAL A 61 -9.11 3.21 -1.80
N PHE A 62 -9.88 2.13 -1.74
CA PHE A 62 -9.95 1.12 -2.78
C PHE A 62 -11.38 0.94 -3.24
N ASP A 63 -11.63 1.16 -4.54
CA ASP A 63 -12.94 1.09 -5.17
C ASP A 63 -14.03 1.83 -4.36
N ASN A 64 -13.75 3.10 -4.04
CA ASN A 64 -14.58 3.98 -3.20
C ASN A 64 -14.75 3.56 -1.73
N HIS A 65 -14.07 2.53 -1.25
CA HIS A 65 -14.08 2.12 0.15
C HIS A 65 -12.84 2.63 0.87
N HIS A 66 -13.03 3.29 2.02
CA HIS A 66 -11.91 3.70 2.86
C HIS A 66 -11.38 2.51 3.65
N ILE A 67 -10.18 2.04 3.31
CA ILE A 67 -9.62 0.78 3.83
C ILE A 67 -8.43 0.99 4.78
N THR A 68 -8.07 2.23 5.11
CA THR A 68 -6.85 2.60 5.87
C THR A 68 -6.64 1.80 7.15
N SER A 69 -7.70 1.54 7.92
CA SER A 69 -7.66 0.80 9.19
C SER A 69 -7.98 -0.69 9.06
N LEU A 70 -8.38 -1.16 7.88
CA LEU A 70 -8.78 -2.55 7.70
C LEU A 70 -7.56 -3.48 7.70
N PRO A 71 -7.66 -4.67 8.32
CA PRO A 71 -6.62 -5.68 8.24
C PRO A 71 -6.55 -6.31 6.83
N ILE A 72 -5.43 -6.98 6.53
CA ILE A 72 -5.16 -7.56 5.20
C ILE A 72 -6.26 -8.51 4.69
N HIS A 73 -6.88 -9.31 5.57
CA HIS A 73 -7.92 -10.26 5.14
C HIS A 73 -9.22 -9.57 4.70
N GLU A 74 -9.58 -8.43 5.31
CA GLU A 74 -10.72 -7.63 4.87
C GLU A 74 -10.41 -6.92 3.55
N ARG A 75 -9.20 -6.38 3.40
CA ARG A 75 -8.74 -5.77 2.14
C ARG A 75 -8.75 -6.77 0.98
N ALA A 76 -8.35 -8.03 1.24
CA ALA A 76 -8.39 -9.09 0.25
C ALA A 76 -9.83 -9.38 -0.22
N ARG A 77 -10.83 -9.32 0.67
CA ARG A 77 -12.25 -9.49 0.31
C ARG A 77 -12.78 -8.41 -0.62
N PHE A 78 -12.20 -7.20 -0.59
CA PHE A 78 -12.50 -6.14 -1.57
C PHE A 78 -11.84 -6.37 -2.94
N GLY A 79 -10.91 -7.32 -3.06
CA GLY A 79 -10.22 -7.65 -4.31
C GLY A 79 -8.75 -7.22 -4.38
N ILE A 80 -8.14 -6.83 -3.26
CA ILE A 80 -6.69 -6.56 -3.23
C ILE A 80 -5.92 -7.88 -3.15
N GLY A 81 -5.14 -8.16 -4.20
CA GLY A 81 -4.14 -9.23 -4.20
C GLY A 81 -2.76 -8.71 -3.80
N TYR A 82 -1.95 -9.57 -3.18
CA TYR A 82 -0.56 -9.27 -2.86
C TYR A 82 0.32 -10.48 -3.21
N LEU A 83 1.39 -10.21 -3.97
CA LEU A 83 2.45 -11.18 -4.25
C LEU A 83 3.71 -10.73 -3.52
N SER A 84 4.21 -11.59 -2.63
CA SER A 84 5.43 -11.34 -1.87
C SER A 84 6.67 -11.40 -2.75
N GLN A 85 7.71 -10.66 -2.35
CA GLN A 85 9.03 -10.78 -2.96
C GLN A 85 9.71 -12.10 -2.59
N GLU A 86 9.52 -12.56 -1.35
CA GLU A 86 9.99 -13.86 -0.89
C GLU A 86 9.00 -14.98 -1.29
N ALA A 87 9.50 -16.21 -1.37
CA ALA A 87 8.69 -17.36 -1.74
C ALA A 87 7.60 -17.62 -0.69
N SER A 88 6.34 -17.75 -1.15
CA SER A 88 5.16 -17.95 -0.30
C SER A 88 4.42 -19.26 -0.57
N ILE A 89 5.01 -20.19 -1.32
CA ILE A 89 4.41 -21.50 -1.61
C ILE A 89 4.37 -22.37 -0.35
N PHE A 90 3.23 -23.02 -0.10
CA PHE A 90 3.12 -24.03 0.95
C PHE A 90 3.93 -25.27 0.55
N ARG A 91 4.66 -25.86 1.50
CA ARG A 91 5.43 -27.09 1.33
C ARG A 91 4.88 -28.18 2.25
#